data_AF-A0A2H9MJJ5-F1
#
_entry.id   AF-A0A2H9MJJ5-F1
#
_cell.length_a   1.000
_cell.length_b   1.000
_cell.length_c   1.000
_cell.angle_alpha   90.00
_cell.angle_beta   90.00
_cell.angle_gamma   90.00
#
_symmetry.space_group_name_H-M   'P 1'
#
loop_
_entity.id
_entity.type
_entity.pdbx_description
1 polymer ?
#
loop_
_entity_poly.entity_id
_entity_poly.type
_entity_poly.pdbx_seq_one_letter_code
_entity_poly.pdbx_strand_id
1 'polypeptide(L)'
;MANGNTILVETFGNNPVIRIIGFLIDNPIFDHSKEDMIRELGMSKITFYKYFRMLERTSIFKNTRKVGKSKLYKLDEKNPVVIKLKE
;
A
#
# COMPACT_ATOMS: atom_id res chain seq x y z
N MET A 1 -14.59 -8.71 -2.89
CA MET A 1 -13.17 -8.98 -3.18
C MET A 1 -12.78 -8.02 -4.28
N ALA A 2 -11.78 -7.16 -4.07
CA ALA A 2 -11.37 -6.18 -5.08
C ALA A 2 -10.77 -6.93 -6.29
N ASN A 3 -11.62 -7.28 -7.24
CA ASN A 3 -11.23 -7.88 -8.50
C ASN A 3 -10.50 -6.82 -9.33
N GLY A 4 -9.19 -6.78 -9.16
CA GLY A 4 -8.25 -6.95 -10.27
C GLY A 4 -7.92 -5.78 -11.19
N ASN A 5 -8.72 -4.72 -11.28
CA ASN A 5 -8.47 -3.67 -12.29
C ASN A 5 -8.52 -2.27 -11.68
N THR A 6 -7.52 -1.94 -10.86
CA THR A 6 -7.26 -0.52 -10.57
C THR A 6 -6.60 0.10 -11.80
N ILE A 7 -6.88 1.37 -12.10
CA ILE A 7 -6.26 2.10 -13.22
C ILE A 7 -4.72 1.97 -13.21
N LEU A 8 -4.13 1.84 -12.01
CA LEU A 8 -2.71 1.63 -11.84
C LEU A 8 -2.25 0.24 -12.30
N VAL A 9 -3.00 -0.83 -11.99
CA VAL A 9 -2.68 -2.18 -12.47
C VAL A 9 -2.87 -2.26 -13.99
N GLU A 10 -3.88 -1.60 -14.54
CA GLU A 10 -4.11 -1.56 -15.99
C GLU A 10 -3.01 -0.77 -16.72
N THR A 11 -2.56 0.35 -16.15
CA THR A 11 -1.58 1.25 -16.79
C THR A 11 -0.14 0.78 -16.60
N PHE A 12 0.21 0.28 -15.41
CA PHE A 12 1.60 -0.03 -15.02
C PHE A 12 1.85 -1.54 -14.82
N GLY A 13 0.85 -2.37 -15.07
CA GLY A 13 0.91 -3.81 -14.97
C GLY A 13 0.71 -4.36 -13.56
N ASN A 14 0.40 -5.65 -13.50
CA ASN A 14 0.08 -6.36 -12.27
C ASN A 14 1.34 -6.83 -11.52
N ASN A 15 2.09 -5.89 -10.93
CA ASN A 15 3.25 -6.20 -10.10
C ASN A 15 3.01 -5.88 -8.61
N PRO A 16 3.74 -6.52 -7.67
CA PRO A 16 3.50 -6.36 -6.23
C PRO A 16 3.55 -4.91 -5.72
N VAL A 17 4.41 -4.06 -6.29
CA VAL A 17 4.52 -2.65 -5.88
C VAL A 17 3.26 -1.89 -6.24
N ILE A 18 2.81 -2.02 -7.50
CA ILE A 18 1.60 -1.36 -8.00
C ILE A 18 0.37 -1.82 -7.22
N ARG A 19 0.27 -3.11 -6.90
CA ARG A 19 -0.84 -3.65 -6.10
C ARG A 19 -0.87 -3.06 -4.67
N ILE A 20 0.28 -2.95 -4.01
CA ILE A 20 0.37 -2.37 -2.65
C ILE A 20 -0.01 -0.88 -2.68
N ILE A 21 0.52 -0.13 -3.65
CA ILE A 21 0.23 1.31 -3.79
C ILE A 21 -1.25 1.51 -4.12
N GLY A 22 -1.79 0.77 -5.10
CA GLY A 22 -3.20 0.86 -5.49
C GLY A 22 -4.14 0.57 -4.34
N PHE A 23 -3.87 -0.46 -3.54
CA PHE A 23 -4.67 -0.76 -2.35
C PHE A 23 -4.76 0.41 -1.36
N LEU A 24 -3.65 1.11 -1.11
CA LEU A 24 -3.63 2.24 -0.19
C LEU A 24 -4.23 3.52 -0.79
N ILE A 25 -4.21 3.66 -2.12
CA ILE A 25 -4.91 4.74 -2.84
C ILE A 25 -6.42 4.53 -2.81
N ASP A 26 -6.89 3.31 -3.02
CA ASP A 26 -8.31 2.96 -3.00
C ASP A 26 -8.93 3.06 -1.59
N ASN A 27 -8.09 3.02 -0.55
CA ASN A 27 -8.52 3.07 0.85
C ASN A 27 -7.86 4.24 1.62
N PRO A 28 -8.02 5.50 1.17
CA PRO A 28 -7.22 6.62 1.68
C PRO A 28 -7.60 7.05 3.11
N ILE A 29 -8.82 6.73 3.54
CA ILE A 29 -9.37 7.08 4.86
C ILE A 29 -8.82 6.16 5.95
N PHE A 30 -8.52 4.91 5.61
CA PHE A 30 -8.19 3.87 6.57
C PHE A 30 -6.68 3.65 6.65
N ASP A 31 -6.21 3.32 7.85
CA ASP A 31 -4.86 2.82 8.06
C ASP A 31 -4.88 1.29 8.18
N HIS A 32 -3.93 0.63 7.54
CA HIS A 32 -3.93 -0.82 7.40
C HIS A 32 -2.70 -1.45 8.03
N SER A 33 -2.87 -2.61 8.67
CA SER A 33 -1.73 -3.42 9.09
C SER A 33 -1.12 -4.14 7.88
N LYS A 34 0.13 -4.63 8.03
CA LYS A 34 0.74 -5.49 7.00
C LYS A 34 -0.06 -6.75 6.79
N GLU A 35 -0.60 -7.31 7.87
CA GLU A 35 -1.42 -8.52 7.87
C GLU A 35 -2.73 -8.30 7.09
N ASP A 36 -3.36 -7.14 7.25
CA ASP A 36 -4.55 -6.77 6.47
C ASP A 36 -4.21 -6.66 5.00
N MET A 37 -3.15 -5.91 4.66
CA MET A 37 -2.71 -5.77 3.27
C MET A 37 -2.36 -7.12 2.64
N ILE A 38 -1.65 -7.99 3.35
CA ILE A 38 -1.30 -9.35 2.88
C ILE A 38 -2.58 -10.15 2.56
N ARG A 39 -3.57 -10.10 3.45
CA ARG A 39 -4.84 -10.81 3.32
C ARG A 39 -5.66 -10.27 2.14
N GLU A 40 -5.86 -8.96 2.07
CA GLU A 40 -6.66 -8.32 1.02
C GLU A 40 -6.01 -8.45 -0.36
N LEU A 41 -4.67 -8.37 -0.42
CA LEU A 41 -3.93 -8.54 -1.67
C LEU A 41 -3.74 -10.01 -2.08
N GLY A 42 -4.10 -10.98 -1.22
CA GLY A 42 -3.84 -12.40 -1.47
C GLY A 42 -2.36 -12.69 -1.80
N MET A 43 -1.43 -11.92 -1.22
CA MET A 43 0.00 -12.00 -1.54
C MET A 43 0.70 -12.92 -0.54
N SER A 44 1.70 -13.69 -0.98
CA SER A 44 2.55 -14.40 -0.03
C SER A 44 3.24 -13.41 0.93
N LYS A 45 3.41 -13.81 2.20
CA LYS A 45 4.13 -12.99 3.19
C LYS A 45 5.53 -12.62 2.68
N ILE A 46 6.26 -13.57 2.10
CA ILE A 46 7.63 -13.36 1.60
C ILE A 46 7.65 -12.26 0.54
N THR A 47 6.77 -12.36 -0.46
CA THR A 47 6.64 -11.37 -1.54
C THR A 47 6.28 -10.01 -0.96
N PHE A 48 5.26 -9.94 -0.12
CA PHE A 48 4.81 -8.67 0.47
C PHE A 48 5.92 -7.99 1.24
N TYR A 49 6.56 -8.69 2.18
CA TYR A 49 7.60 -8.10 3.02
C TYR A 49 8.82 -7.63 2.22
N LYS A 50 9.17 -8.31 1.12
CA LYS A 50 10.24 -7.87 0.21
C LYS A 50 9.93 -6.50 -0.40
N TYR A 51 8.77 -6.34 -1.03
CA TYR A 51 8.42 -5.10 -1.73
C TYR A 51 7.97 -3.99 -0.79
N PHE A 52 7.29 -4.33 0.31
CA PHE A 52 6.89 -3.36 1.33
C PHE A 52 8.11 -2.68 1.96
N ARG A 53 9.17 -3.44 2.30
CA ARG A 53 10.42 -2.88 2.82
C ARG A 53 11.11 -1.94 1.83
N MET A 54 11.02 -2.24 0.53
CA MET A 54 11.54 -1.36 -0.51
C MET A 54 10.77 -0.03 -0.53
N LEU A 55 9.44 -0.09 -0.42
CA LEU A 55 8.58 1.10 -0.39
C LEU A 55 8.68 1.89 0.92
N GLU A 56 8.96 1.24 2.05
CA GLU A 56 9.23 1.96 3.32
C GLU A 56 10.44 2.90 3.19
N ARG A 57 11.39 2.63 2.27
CA ARG A 57 12.54 3.50 2.02
C ARG A 57 12.23 4.72 1.17
N THR A 58 11.12 4.74 0.45
CA THR A 58 10.74 5.85 -0.44
C THR A 58 9.89 6.91 0.27
N SER A 59 9.55 6.69 1.56
CA SER A 59 8.67 7.56 2.35
C SER A 59 7.30 7.81 1.71
N ILE A 60 6.87 6.95 0.78
CA ILE A 60 5.53 7.01 0.16
C ILE A 60 4.44 6.66 1.18
N PHE A 61 4.79 5.84 2.18
CA PHE A 61 3.89 5.45 3.27
C PHE A 61 4.41 5.95 4.60
N LYS A 62 3.49 6.21 5.53
CA LYS A 62 3.81 6.54 6.92
C LYS A 62 3.13 5.60 7.89
N ASN A 63 3.82 5.32 8.99
CA ASN A 63 3.20 4.70 10.15
C ASN A 63 2.31 5.75 10.85
N THR A 64 1.05 5.40 11.09
CA THR A 64 0.08 6.31 11.74
C THR A 64 0.03 6.09 13.24
N ARG A 65 -0.15 4.83 13.65
CA ARG A 65 -0.32 4.41 15.03
C ARG A 65 0.06 2.94 15.20
N LYS A 66 0.11 2.51 16.45
CA LYS A 66 0.22 1.10 16.85
C LYS A 66 -1.08 0.66 17.53
N VAL A 67 -1.54 -0.53 17.19
CA VAL A 67 -2.66 -1.21 17.87
C VAL A 67 -2.13 -2.57 18.33
N GLY A 68 -1.98 -2.73 19.65
CA GLY A 68 -1.24 -3.85 20.21
C GLY A 68 0.20 -3.91 19.68
N LYS A 69 0.58 -5.05 19.07
CA LYS A 69 1.89 -5.25 18.43
C LYS A 69 1.92 -4.80 16.96
N SER A 70 0.76 -4.53 16.37
CA SER A 70 0.62 -4.22 14.95
C SER A 70 0.85 -2.74 14.67
N LYS A 71 1.57 -2.45 13.59
CA LYS A 71 1.79 -1.11 13.05
C LYS A 71 0.82 -0.88 11.91
N LEU A 72 0.09 0.24 11.93
CA LEU A 72 -0.81 0.64 10.85
C LEU A 72 -0.13 1.65 9.92
N TYR A 73 -0.50 1.60 8.64
CA TYR A 73 0.13 2.33 7.56
C TYR A 73 -0.91 2.98 6.66
N LYS A 74 -0.59 4.18 6.17
CA LYS A 74 -1.34 4.87 5.11
C LYS A 74 -0.37 5.61 4.18
N LEU A 75 -0.88 6.11 3.05
CA LEU A 75 -0.11 7.02 2.19
C LEU A 75 0.33 8.26 2.97
N ASP A 76 1.58 8.68 2.77
CA ASP A 76 2.00 9.96 3.31
C ASP A 76 1.53 11.10 2.41
N GLU A 77 0.42 11.73 2.77
CA GLU A 77 -0.16 12.87 2.06
C GLU A 77 0.74 14.12 2.04
N LYS A 78 1.85 14.12 2.80
CA LYS A 78 2.88 15.18 2.71
C LYS A 78 3.97 14.85 1.69
N ASN A 79 4.00 13.63 1.16
CA ASN A 79 4.99 13.23 0.17
C ASN A 79 4.64 13.87 -1.20
N PRO A 80 5.58 14.58 -1.86
CA PRO A 80 5.31 15.24 -3.14
C PRO A 80 4.80 14.31 -4.24
N VAL A 81 5.26 13.05 -4.25
CA VAL A 81 4.80 12.04 -5.21
C VAL A 81 3.35 11.64 -4.91
N VAL A 82 3.00 11.45 -3.64
CA VAL A 82 1.62 11.12 -3.24
C VAL A 82 0.66 12.25 -3.54
N ILE A 83 1.08 13.51 -3.34
CA ILE A 83 0.29 14.69 -3.70
C ILE A 83 -0.02 14.67 -5.20
N LYS A 84 1.01 14.54 -6.05
CA LYS A 84 0.83 14.48 -7.51
C LYS A 84 0.04 13.28 -8.02
N LEU A 85 0.01 12.17 -7.27
CA LEU A 85 -0.79 11.00 -7.60
C LEU A 85 -2.29 11.19 -7.32
N LYS A 86 -2.65 12.16 -6.48
CA LYS A 86 -4.04 12.47 -6.10
C LYS A 86 -4.61 13.69 -6.82
N GLU A 87 -3.77 14.50 -7.47
CA GLU A 87 -4.14 15.62 -8.36
C GLU A 87 -4.76 15.11 -9.66
#